data_AF-A0A967F4B7-F1
#
_entry.id   AF-A0A967F4B7-F1
#
_cell.length_a   1.000
_cell.length_b   1.000
_cell.length_c   1.000
_cell.angle_alpha   90.00
_cell.angle_beta   90.00
_cell.angle_gamma   90.00
#
_symmetry.space_group_name_H-M   'P 1'
#
loop_
_entity.id
_entity.type
_entity.pdbx_description
1 polymer ?
#
loop_
_entity_poly.entity_id
_entity_poly.type
_entity_poly.pdbx_seq_one_letter_code
_entity_poly.pdbx_strand_id
1 'polypeptide(L)'
;MPVSDGSTGPGAKLTTGTWIRRFAGASLAYVFLYFAAGLMIIGQVQEFYDTQNMEVGAWFLPLQLCRGALYVASALYLLRNMRCTRWQASLATGFMFPILAGVAGLLSPNPIMPEAIRYWHILEIGWSNLVYGMLVGYLFWKPRQLRAGNREPVKAEPARA
;
A
#
# COMPACT_ATOMS: atom_id res chain seq x y z
N MET A 1 -16.47 5.46 46.71
CA MET A 1 -15.70 4.26 46.31
C MET A 1 -15.57 4.29 44.79
N PRO A 2 -14.35 4.24 44.23
CA PRO A 2 -14.16 4.23 42.78
C PRO A 2 -14.50 2.84 42.23
N VAL A 3 -15.28 2.81 41.15
CA VAL A 3 -15.64 1.59 40.44
C VAL A 3 -14.43 1.15 39.61
N SER A 4 -13.85 0.03 39.99
CA SER A 4 -12.80 -0.65 39.23
C SER A 4 -13.40 -1.63 38.22
N ASP A 5 -12.90 -1.48 36.99
CA ASP A 5 -12.54 -2.53 36.03
C ASP A 5 -13.61 -3.17 35.15
N GLY A 6 -13.22 -3.46 33.90
CA GLY A 6 -13.97 -4.33 33.00
C GLY A 6 -13.96 -3.94 31.52
N SER A 7 -12.82 -4.08 30.82
CA SER A 7 -12.84 -4.58 29.43
C SER A 7 -11.45 -4.97 28.87
N THR A 8 -10.75 -5.89 29.53
CA THR A 8 -9.67 -6.67 28.91
C THR A 8 -10.25 -7.87 28.15
N GLY A 9 -10.83 -7.60 26.98
CA GLY A 9 -11.27 -8.64 26.03
C GLY A 9 -10.27 -8.83 24.88
N PRO A 10 -9.91 -10.07 24.49
CA PRO A 10 -8.99 -10.37 23.39
C PRO A 10 -9.69 -10.15 22.04
N GLY A 11 -9.87 -8.89 21.68
CA GLY A 11 -10.59 -8.52 20.47
C GLY A 11 -10.82 -7.03 20.33
N ALA A 12 -9.94 -6.18 20.89
CA ALA A 12 -10.00 -4.73 20.73
C ALA A 12 -10.10 -4.40 19.23
N LYS A 13 -11.33 -4.12 18.78
CA LYS A 13 -11.59 -3.55 17.47
C LYS A 13 -10.81 -2.24 17.48
N LEU A 14 -9.74 -2.15 16.68
CA LEU A 14 -8.98 -0.91 16.51
C LEU A 14 -9.96 0.25 16.43
N THR A 15 -9.90 1.15 17.40
CA THR A 15 -10.79 2.31 17.52
C THR A 15 -10.79 3.01 16.17
N THR A 16 -11.96 3.41 15.65
CA THR A 16 -12.10 4.00 14.29
C THR A 16 -11.07 5.10 14.03
N GLY A 17 -10.72 5.89 15.06
CA GLY A 17 -9.65 6.89 15.00
C GLY A 17 -8.23 6.34 14.76
N THR A 18 -7.87 5.18 15.30
CA THR A 18 -6.58 4.54 14.99
C THR A 18 -6.52 4.07 13.54
N TRP A 19 -7.65 3.64 12.98
CA TRP A 19 -7.75 3.22 11.58
C TRP A 19 -7.64 4.40 10.62
N ILE A 20 -8.36 5.49 10.91
CA ILE A 20 -8.26 6.76 10.17
C ILE A 20 -6.83 7.30 10.23
N ARG A 21 -6.17 7.26 11.41
CA ARG A 21 -4.78 7.70 11.55
C ARG A 21 -3.81 6.85 10.72
N ARG A 22 -4.00 5.53 10.64
CA ARG A 22 -3.18 4.65 9.79
C ARG A 22 -3.40 4.94 8.31
N PHE A 23 -4.65 5.18 7.91
CA PHE A 23 -4.98 5.55 6.54
C PHE A 23 -4.38 6.90 6.16
N ALA A 24 -4.57 7.93 6.99
CA ALA A 24 -3.99 9.25 6.79
C ALA A 24 -2.45 9.20 6.78
N GLY A 25 -1.84 8.42 7.69
CA GLY A 25 -0.40 8.21 7.71
C GLY A 25 0.13 7.51 6.46
N ALA A 26 -0.60 6.51 5.93
CA ALA A 26 -0.26 5.86 4.66
C ALA A 26 -0.38 6.82 3.48
N SER A 27 -1.47 7.59 3.38
CA SER A 27 -1.64 8.60 2.33
C SER A 27 -0.54 9.66 2.38
N LEU A 28 -0.15 10.12 3.57
CA LEU A 28 0.93 11.08 3.73
C LEU A 28 2.30 10.48 3.37
N ALA A 29 2.56 9.23 3.77
CA ALA A 29 3.77 8.51 3.39
C ALA A 29 3.88 8.35 1.87
N TYR A 30 2.75 8.11 1.18
CA TYR A 30 2.71 8.07 -0.27
C TYR A 30 3.10 9.40 -0.91
N VAL A 31 2.55 10.52 -0.42
CA VAL A 31 2.91 11.87 -0.91
C VAL A 31 4.39 12.13 -0.67
N PHE A 32 4.92 11.80 0.50
CA PHE A 32 6.33 11.97 0.82
C PHE A 32 7.24 11.15 -0.10
N LEU A 33 6.92 9.86 -0.32
CA LEU A 33 7.69 8.99 -1.22
C LEU A 33 7.63 9.49 -2.67
N TYR A 34 6.47 9.99 -3.10
CA TYR A 34 6.32 10.58 -4.42
C TYR A 34 7.19 11.82 -4.61
N PHE A 35 7.20 12.74 -3.64
CA PHE A 35 8.06 13.92 -3.69
C PHE A 35 9.54 13.55 -3.66
N ALA A 36 9.94 12.60 -2.81
CA ALA A 36 11.31 12.12 -2.75
C ALA A 36 11.76 11.51 -4.09
N ALA A 37 10.88 10.74 -4.73
CA ALA A 37 11.16 10.14 -6.03
C ALA A 37 11.27 11.21 -7.14
N GLY A 38 10.34 12.17 -7.16
CA GLY A 38 10.37 13.30 -8.10
C GLY A 38 11.63 14.15 -7.96
N LEU A 39 12.05 14.45 -6.73
CA LEU A 39 13.30 15.19 -6.48
C LEU A 39 14.55 14.44 -6.93
N MET A 40 14.55 13.10 -6.91
CA MET A 40 15.69 12.32 -7.41
C MET A 40 15.85 12.42 -8.92
N ILE A 41 14.74 12.48 -9.67
CA ILE A 41 14.80 12.48 -11.13
C ILE A 41 14.74 13.88 -11.74
N ILE A 42 14.33 14.92 -11.00
CA ILE A 42 14.06 16.26 -11.55
C ILE A 42 15.22 16.78 -12.42
N GLY A 43 16.47 16.56 -12.01
CA GLY A 43 17.64 16.99 -12.80
C GLY A 43 17.81 16.29 -14.17
N GLN A 44 17.19 15.12 -14.38
CA GLN A 44 17.23 14.38 -15.64
C GLN A 44 16.02 14.64 -16.54
N VAL A 45 14.92 15.13 -15.96
CA VAL A 45 13.62 15.22 -16.64
C VAL A 45 13.10 16.65 -16.77
N GLN A 46 13.69 17.60 -16.03
CA GLN A 46 13.28 19.00 -16.03
C GLN A 46 13.31 19.63 -17.42
N GLU A 47 14.38 19.42 -18.19
CA GLU A 47 14.49 19.93 -19.56
C GLU A 47 13.37 19.39 -20.46
N PHE A 48 12.99 18.12 -20.29
CA PHE A 48 11.84 17.55 -20.99
C PHE A 48 10.50 18.14 -20.51
N TYR A 49 10.31 18.33 -19.21
CA TYR A 49 9.10 18.96 -18.68
C TYR A 49 8.93 20.40 -19.13
N ASP A 50 10.02 21.16 -19.24
CA ASP A 50 10.03 22.54 -19.73
C ASP A 50 9.59 22.60 -21.21
N THR A 51 9.97 21.61 -22.03
CA THR A 51 9.49 21.53 -23.43
C THR A 51 8.00 21.19 -23.55
N GLN A 52 7.42 20.54 -22.54
CA GLN A 52 6.02 20.12 -22.53
C GLN A 52 5.07 21.12 -21.87
N ASN A 53 5.60 22.23 -21.33
CA ASN A 53 4.84 23.29 -20.65
C ASN A 53 3.86 22.73 -19.59
N MET A 54 4.32 21.71 -18.85
CA MET A 54 3.52 20.97 -17.88
C MET A 54 3.38 21.79 -16.59
N GLU A 55 2.35 22.63 -16.51
CA GLU A 55 2.01 23.32 -15.26
C GLU A 55 1.29 22.38 -14.28
N VAL A 56 1.86 22.19 -13.09
CA VAL A 56 1.27 21.38 -12.03
C VAL A 56 0.19 22.21 -11.32
N GLY A 57 -1.04 22.15 -11.82
CA GLY A 57 -2.18 22.85 -11.24
C GLY A 57 -2.64 22.30 -9.88
N ALA A 58 -3.48 23.05 -9.15
CA ALA A 58 -4.00 22.67 -7.83
C ALA A 58 -4.77 21.33 -7.81
N TRP A 59 -5.24 20.85 -8.97
CA TRP A 59 -5.88 19.55 -9.13
C TRP A 59 -4.94 18.35 -8.89
N PHE A 60 -3.63 18.58 -8.92
CA PHE A 60 -2.63 17.55 -8.70
C PHE A 60 -2.72 16.92 -7.30
N LEU A 61 -2.98 17.75 -6.27
CA LEU A 61 -3.06 17.29 -4.89
C LEU A 61 -4.24 16.32 -4.63
N PRO A 62 -5.50 16.65 -5.02
CA PRO A 62 -6.62 15.71 -4.86
C PRO A 62 -6.44 14.45 -5.71
N LEU A 63 -5.87 14.54 -6.91
CA LEU A 63 -5.55 13.37 -7.73
C LEU A 63 -4.59 12.42 -7.00
N GLN A 64 -3.54 12.97 -6.36
CA GLN A 64 -2.55 12.19 -5.63
C GLN A 64 -3.16 11.55 -4.36
N LEU A 65 -4.07 12.24 -3.68
CA LEU A 65 -4.82 11.69 -2.55
C LEU A 65 -5.76 10.56 -2.97
N CYS A 66 -6.52 10.74 -4.05
CA CYS A 66 -7.39 9.70 -4.61
C CYS A 66 -6.58 8.47 -5.03
N ARG A 67 -5.43 8.67 -5.67
CA ARG A 67 -4.50 7.60 -6.05
C ARG A 67 -3.98 6.84 -4.83
N GLY A 68 -3.53 7.55 -3.80
CA GLY A 68 -3.11 6.95 -2.52
C GLY A 68 -4.23 6.13 -1.87
N ALA A 69 -5.46 6.64 -1.87
CA ALA A 69 -6.63 5.94 -1.35
C ALA A 69 -6.96 4.66 -2.13
N LEU A 70 -6.88 4.70 -3.46
CA LEU A 70 -7.05 3.53 -4.33
C LEU A 70 -6.02 2.45 -4.00
N TYR A 71 -4.74 2.81 -3.84
CA TYR A 71 -3.72 1.84 -3.45
C TYR A 71 -4.02 1.18 -2.10
N VAL A 72 -4.41 1.96 -1.10
CA VAL A 72 -4.76 1.39 0.20
C VAL A 72 -5.97 0.45 0.06
N ALA A 73 -7.00 0.83 -0.69
CA ALA A 73 -8.15 -0.03 -0.96
C ALA A 73 -7.76 -1.35 -1.65
N SER A 74 -6.91 -1.29 -2.68
CA SER A 74 -6.39 -2.48 -3.38
C SER A 74 -5.56 -3.38 -2.47
N ALA A 75 -4.67 -2.81 -1.65
CA ALA A 75 -3.91 -3.59 -0.67
C ALA A 75 -4.83 -4.25 0.36
N LEU A 76 -5.83 -3.54 0.86
CA LEU A 76 -6.80 -4.11 1.82
C LEU A 76 -7.59 -5.27 1.21
N TYR A 77 -8.00 -5.14 -0.05
CA TYR A 77 -8.67 -6.21 -0.79
C TYR A 77 -7.76 -7.45 -0.92
N LEU A 78 -6.49 -7.25 -1.28
CA LEU A 78 -5.52 -8.33 -1.38
C LEU A 78 -5.28 -9.01 -0.03
N LEU A 79 -4.97 -8.22 1.01
CA LEU A 79 -4.71 -8.69 2.37
C LEU A 79 -5.90 -9.47 2.94
N ARG A 80 -7.15 -9.10 2.58
CA ARG A 80 -8.35 -9.80 3.05
C ARG A 80 -8.49 -11.22 2.48
N ASN A 81 -7.89 -11.51 1.33
CA ASN A 81 -7.98 -12.81 0.68
C ASN A 81 -6.75 -13.70 0.90
N MET A 82 -5.64 -13.15 1.41
CA MET A 82 -4.42 -13.91 1.64
C MET A 82 -4.36 -14.53 3.04
N ARG A 83 -3.99 -15.81 3.14
CA ARG A 83 -3.62 -16.48 4.40
C ARG A 83 -2.11 -16.59 4.52
N CYS A 84 -1.44 -15.44 4.63
CA CYS A 84 0.02 -15.38 4.59
C CYS A 84 0.60 -14.69 5.83
N THR A 85 1.89 -14.89 6.07
CA THR A 85 2.62 -14.19 7.14
C THR A 85 2.73 -12.70 6.83
N ARG A 86 3.01 -11.89 7.85
CA ARG A 86 3.16 -10.43 7.72
C ARG A 86 4.18 -10.04 6.65
N TRP A 87 5.25 -10.82 6.51
CA TRP A 87 6.32 -10.56 5.56
C TRP A 87 5.90 -10.91 4.12
N GLN A 88 5.24 -12.06 3.92
CA GLN A 88 4.69 -12.44 2.63
C GLN A 88 3.64 -11.45 2.14
N ALA A 89 2.81 -10.94 3.06
CA ALA A 89 1.81 -9.91 2.76
C ALA A 89 2.47 -8.60 2.30
N SER A 90 3.53 -8.17 3.00
CA SER A 90 4.33 -6.99 2.66
C SER A 90 5.02 -7.12 1.31
N LEU A 91 5.63 -8.27 1.03
CA LEU A 91 6.27 -8.53 -0.27
C LEU A 91 5.23 -8.54 -1.40
N ALA A 92 4.08 -9.19 -1.20
CA ALA A 92 3.03 -9.25 -2.22
C ALA A 92 2.51 -7.86 -2.60
N THR A 93 2.17 -7.03 -1.60
CA THR A 93 1.73 -5.65 -1.86
C THR A 93 2.87 -4.78 -2.42
N GLY A 94 4.11 -4.99 -1.96
CA GLY A 94 5.31 -4.33 -2.47
C GLY A 94 5.58 -4.59 -3.95
N PHE A 95 5.37 -5.80 -4.45
CA PHE A 95 5.55 -6.08 -5.88
C PHE A 95 4.35 -5.68 -6.74
N MET A 96 3.13 -5.76 -6.19
CA MET A 96 1.91 -5.42 -6.94
C MET A 96 1.81 -3.93 -7.25
N PHE A 97 2.20 -3.09 -6.30
CA PHE A 97 2.03 -1.64 -6.40
C PHE A 97 2.83 -1.01 -7.54
N PRO A 98 4.14 -1.28 -7.73
CA PRO A 98 4.91 -0.80 -8.88
C PRO A 98 4.28 -1.17 -10.22
N ILE A 99 3.83 -2.43 -10.35
CA ILE A 99 3.26 -2.97 -11.58
C ILE A 99 1.96 -2.21 -11.92
N LEU A 100 1.07 -2.05 -10.94
CA LEU A 100 -0.19 -1.34 -11.10
C LEU A 100 -0.03 0.18 -11.21
N ALA A 101 1.00 0.74 -10.58
CA ALA A 101 1.20 2.19 -10.48
C ALA A 101 1.64 2.83 -11.80
N GLY A 102 2.24 2.05 -12.70
CA GLY A 102 2.63 2.58 -13.99
C GLY A 102 3.81 1.89 -14.63
N VAL A 103 4.58 1.05 -13.92
CA VAL A 103 5.73 0.35 -14.53
C VAL A 103 5.30 -0.43 -15.77
N ALA A 104 4.14 -1.09 -15.72
CA ALA A 104 3.58 -1.80 -16.88
C ALA A 104 3.22 -0.85 -18.05
N GLY A 105 2.67 0.33 -17.75
CA GLY A 105 2.29 1.33 -18.75
C GLY A 105 3.50 2.03 -19.38
N LEU A 106 4.52 2.32 -18.57
CA LEU A 106 5.77 2.92 -19.05
C LEU A 106 6.65 1.93 -19.83
N LEU A 107 6.40 0.62 -19.72
CA LEU A 107 7.07 -0.39 -20.52
C LEU A 107 6.61 -0.36 -21.98
N SER A 108 5.37 0.08 -22.25
CA SER A 108 4.88 0.28 -23.61
C SER A 108 5.62 1.46 -24.27
N PRO A 109 6.08 1.32 -25.53
CA PRO A 109 6.64 2.44 -26.26
C PRO A 109 5.63 3.59 -26.30
N ASN A 110 6.07 4.76 -25.85
CA ASN A 110 5.27 5.98 -25.82
C ASN A 110 5.90 7.00 -26.79
N PRO A 111 5.17 7.44 -27.83
CA PRO A 111 5.67 8.44 -28.78
C PRO A 111 5.95 9.82 -28.17
N ILE A 112 5.45 10.08 -26.95
CA ILE A 112 5.62 11.35 -26.24
C ILE A 112 6.88 11.34 -25.36
N MET A 113 7.28 10.19 -24.82
CA MET A 113 8.34 10.10 -23.81
C MET A 113 9.55 9.32 -24.32
N PRO A 114 10.73 9.96 -24.49
CA PRO A 114 11.96 9.31 -24.91
C PRO A 114 12.31 8.11 -24.04
N GLU A 115 12.95 7.10 -24.63
CA GLU A 115 13.28 5.84 -23.95
C GLU A 115 14.14 6.04 -22.69
N ALA A 116 15.13 6.94 -22.74
CA ALA A 116 15.98 7.26 -21.58
C ALA A 116 15.17 7.82 -20.39
N ILE A 117 14.20 8.70 -20.67
CA ILE A 117 13.34 9.30 -19.64
C ILE A 117 12.40 8.25 -19.06
N ARG A 118 11.85 7.37 -19.91
CA ARG A 118 11.00 6.25 -19.47
C ARG A 118 11.71 5.35 -18.47
N TYR A 119 12.98 5.00 -18.68
CA TYR A 119 13.71 4.15 -17.73
C TYR A 119 13.93 4.84 -16.38
N TRP A 120 14.24 6.14 -16.36
CA TRP A 120 14.35 6.91 -15.12
C TRP A 120 13.02 6.98 -14.37
N HIS A 121 11.91 7.22 -15.07
CA HIS A 121 10.57 7.18 -14.48
C HIS A 121 10.15 5.77 -14.02
N ILE A 122 10.53 4.70 -14.74
CA ILE A 122 10.29 3.32 -14.31
C ILE A 122 11.02 3.04 -12.99
N LEU A 123 12.27 3.48 -12.86
CA LEU A 123 13.02 3.34 -11.62
C LEU A 123 12.35 4.13 -10.50
N GLU A 124 12.06 5.42 -10.73
CA GLU A 124 11.38 6.32 -9.81
C GLU A 124 10.07 5.73 -9.26
N ILE A 125 9.13 5.42 -10.14
CA ILE A 125 7.82 4.87 -9.80
C ILE A 125 7.99 3.47 -9.21
N GLY A 126 8.95 2.71 -9.72
CA GLY A 126 9.24 1.34 -9.31
C GLY A 126 9.62 1.23 -7.84
N TRP A 127 10.71 1.88 -7.42
CA TRP A 127 11.20 1.75 -6.04
C TRP A 127 10.26 2.43 -5.03
N SER A 128 9.69 3.59 -5.37
CA SER A 128 8.82 4.35 -4.47
C SER A 128 7.52 3.61 -4.16
N ASN A 129 6.86 3.04 -5.19
CA ASN A 129 5.65 2.24 -5.00
C ASN A 129 5.95 0.88 -4.37
N LEU A 130 7.15 0.34 -4.56
CA LEU A 130 7.58 -0.90 -3.92
C LEU A 130 7.70 -0.71 -2.40
N VAL A 131 8.42 0.32 -1.98
CA VAL A 131 8.57 0.68 -0.57
C VAL A 131 7.22 1.02 0.05
N TYR A 132 6.37 1.78 -0.68
CA TYR A 132 5.03 2.10 -0.23
C TYR A 132 4.15 0.85 -0.05
N GLY A 133 4.15 -0.05 -1.03
CA GLY A 133 3.39 -1.30 -0.98
C GLY A 133 3.83 -2.18 0.18
N MET A 134 5.13 -2.29 0.46
CA MET A 134 5.63 -3.01 1.63
C MET A 134 5.15 -2.36 2.95
N LEU A 135 5.24 -1.04 3.06
CA LEU A 135 4.79 -0.30 4.24
C LEU A 135 3.30 -0.50 4.51
N VAL A 136 2.46 -0.43 3.48
CA VAL A 136 1.02 -0.66 3.58
C VAL A 136 0.72 -2.11 3.99
N GLY A 137 1.35 -3.10 3.34
CA GLY A 137 1.20 -4.50 3.70
C GLY A 137 1.58 -4.77 5.15
N TYR A 138 2.70 -4.19 5.60
CA TYR A 138 3.17 -4.32 6.98
C TYR A 138 2.27 -3.64 8.02
N LEU A 139 1.65 -2.50 7.68
CA LEU A 139 0.82 -1.70 8.58
C LEU A 139 -0.62 -2.24 8.72
N PHE A 140 -1.16 -2.79 7.63
CA PHE A 140 -2.55 -3.26 7.55
C PHE A 140 -2.73 -4.77 7.68
N TRP A 141 -1.66 -5.57 7.68
CA TRP A 141 -1.74 -6.99 7.95
C TRP A 141 -2.34 -7.29 9.34
N LYS A 142 -3.30 -8.21 9.40
CA LYS A 142 -3.93 -8.67 10.65
C LYS A 142 -3.68 -10.18 10.84
N PRO A 143 -3.18 -10.62 12.00
CA PRO A 143 -2.94 -12.04 12.28
C PRO A 143 -4.21 -12.92 12.34
N ARG A 144 -5.40 -12.35 12.18
CA ARG A 144 -6.69 -13.03 12.40
C ARG A 144 -6.98 -14.14 11.38
N GLN A 145 -6.32 -14.17 10.23
CA GLN A 145 -6.56 -15.17 9.17
C GLN A 145 -5.85 -16.51 9.40
N LEU A 146 -4.77 -16.58 10.19
CA LEU A 146 -4.07 -17.84 10.46
C LEU A 146 -4.79 -18.73 11.49
N ARG A 147 -5.59 -18.13 12.38
CA ARG A 147 -6.30 -18.86 13.46
C ARG A 147 -7.56 -19.59 13.02
N ALA A 148 -8.10 -19.29 11.83
CA ALA A 148 -9.33 -19.88 11.32
C ALA A 148 -9.13 -21.24 10.64
N GLY A 149 -7.88 -21.63 10.30
CA GLY A 149 -7.58 -22.92 9.68
C GLY A 149 -7.28 -24.07 10.65
N ASN A 150 -7.08 -23.78 11.95
CA ASN A 150 -6.65 -24.76 12.96
C ASN A 150 -7.77 -25.20 13.93
N ARG A 151 -9.04 -24.99 13.56
CA ARG A 151 -10.20 -25.46 14.34
C ARG A 151 -11.06 -26.40 13.50
N GLU A 152 -10.50 -27.53 13.10
CA GLU A 152 -11.32 -28.74 12.99
C GLU A 152 -11.53 -29.23 14.43
N PRO A 153 -12.75 -29.21 14.99
CA PRO A 153 -13.00 -29.92 16.22
C PRO A 153 -12.82 -31.41 15.93
N VAL A 154 -11.75 -32.02 16.46
CA VAL A 154 -11.63 -33.47 16.53
C VAL A 154 -12.91 -33.95 17.22
N LYS A 155 -13.79 -34.57 16.43
CA LYS A 155 -15.04 -35.15 16.88
C LYS A 155 -14.65 -36.21 17.91
N ALA A 156 -14.96 -35.97 19.18
CA ALA A 156 -14.72 -36.95 20.22
C ALA A 156 -15.52 -38.21 19.86
N GLU A 157 -14.83 -39.28 19.50
CA GLU A 157 -15.39 -40.60 19.31
C GLU A 157 -16.08 -41.00 20.63
N PRO A 158 -17.40 -41.25 20.66
CA PRO A 158 -18.04 -41.70 21.88
C PRO A 158 -17.52 -43.09 22.24
N ALA A 159 -16.98 -43.21 23.45
CA ALA A 159 -16.53 -44.46 24.03
C ALA A 159 -17.62 -45.54 23.88
N ARG A 160 -17.29 -46.61 23.15
CA ARG A 160 -18.15 -47.80 23.08
C ARG A 160 -18.10 -48.49 24.45
N ALA A 161 -19.30 -48.73 24.98
CA ALA A 161 -19.58 -49.46 26.21
C ALA A 161 -19.17 -50.93 26.13
#